data_AF-A0A5C7QJV4-F1
#
_entry.id   AF-A0A5C7QJV4-F1
#
_cell.length_a   1.000
_cell.length_b   1.000
_cell.length_c   1.000
_cell.angle_alpha   90.00
_cell.angle_beta   90.00
_cell.angle_gamma   90.00
#
_symmetry.space_group_name_H-M   'P 1'
#
loop_
_entity.id
_entity.type
_entity.pdbx_description
1 polymer ?
#
loop_
_entity_poly.entity_id
_entity_poly.type
_entity_poly.pdbx_seq_one_letter_code
_entity_poly.pdbx_strand_id
1 'polypeptide(L)'
;MTDLLPVLSDDHSRARRTNPQHELGGFVVDDGRLIISDPCYDHDDAWVTLTDVTNGEWTAYTERVISHGARIAALEVRAAGVDRDACEWSVHHEDAGVDSGQCGIWRSDAQLGQGEWTDGHQASFYHRSCEATRYPPGPDPFDEGQSRGSVMPEGAVSSSGHGDGSYPILVARRSGRVVGVRVEFIDPTKTAITEQAAREIYATAMTRYRERMRG
;
A
#
# COMPACT_ATOMS: atom_id res chain seq x y z
N MET A 1 -22.80 19.66 8.01
CA MET A 1 -23.34 18.56 7.18
C MET A 1 -22.36 17.43 7.33
N THR A 2 -22.76 16.34 8.00
CA THR A 2 -21.93 15.15 8.10
C THR A 2 -22.02 14.48 6.74
N ASP A 3 -21.05 14.70 5.87
CA ASP A 3 -20.97 13.94 4.62
C ASP A 3 -20.86 12.46 5.00
N LEU A 4 -21.94 11.73 4.72
CA LEU A 4 -21.98 10.29 4.90
C LEU A 4 -21.02 9.72 3.86
N LEU A 5 -19.84 9.31 4.32
CA LEU A 5 -18.85 8.62 3.49
C LEU A 5 -19.52 7.44 2.76
N PRO A 6 -19.20 7.22 1.48
CA PRO A 6 -19.91 6.26 0.65
C PRO A 6 -19.79 4.84 1.23
N VAL A 7 -20.94 4.15 1.31
CA VAL A 7 -21.00 2.73 1.63
C VAL A 7 -20.47 1.95 0.42
N LEU A 8 -19.58 0.99 0.67
CA LEU A 8 -19.07 0.11 -0.38
C LEU A 8 -20.20 -0.70 -1.02
N SER A 9 -20.15 -0.87 -2.35
CA SER A 9 -21.09 -1.77 -3.03
C SER A 9 -20.86 -3.23 -2.61
N ASP A 10 -21.87 -4.08 -2.81
CA ASP A 10 -21.75 -5.52 -2.51
C ASP A 10 -20.66 -6.20 -3.36
N ASP A 11 -20.51 -5.78 -4.61
CA ASP A 11 -19.49 -6.29 -5.52
C ASP A 11 -18.08 -5.88 -5.07
N HIS A 12 -17.92 -4.63 -4.66
CA HIS A 12 -16.66 -4.11 -4.08
C HIS A 12 -16.30 -4.88 -2.82
N SER A 13 -17.26 -5.02 -1.90
CA SER A 13 -17.11 -5.73 -0.64
C SER A 13 -16.78 -7.20 -0.85
N ARG A 14 -17.40 -7.85 -1.84
CA ARG A 14 -17.13 -9.24 -2.22
C ARG A 14 -15.72 -9.39 -2.79
N ALA A 15 -15.35 -8.57 -3.77
CA ALA A 15 -14.02 -8.61 -4.39
C ALA A 15 -12.93 -8.43 -3.33
N ARG A 16 -13.10 -7.47 -2.42
CA ARG A 16 -12.21 -7.24 -1.28
C ARG A 16 -12.05 -8.41 -0.32
N ARG A 17 -13.03 -9.32 -0.22
CA ARG A 17 -12.93 -10.53 0.62
C ARG A 17 -12.31 -11.70 -0.13
N THR A 18 -12.51 -11.76 -1.45
CA THR A 18 -12.11 -12.92 -2.25
C THR A 18 -10.80 -12.76 -3.01
N ASN A 19 -10.34 -11.54 -3.26
CA ASN A 19 -9.14 -11.30 -4.04
C ASN A 19 -7.90 -11.91 -3.37
N PRO A 20 -6.98 -12.54 -4.12
CA PRO A 20 -5.73 -13.03 -3.56
C PRO A 20 -4.92 -11.88 -2.96
N GLN A 21 -4.42 -12.09 -1.74
CA GLN A 21 -3.53 -11.17 -1.04
C GLN A 21 -2.14 -11.79 -0.92
N HIS A 22 -1.12 -10.95 -1.04
CA HIS A 22 0.26 -11.30 -0.76
C HIS A 22 0.70 -10.67 0.56
N GLU A 23 1.02 -11.51 1.54
CA GLU A 23 1.57 -11.08 2.83
C GLU A 23 2.99 -10.53 2.65
N LEU A 24 3.23 -9.34 3.22
CA LEU A 24 4.52 -8.65 3.17
C LEU A 24 5.34 -8.82 4.45
N GLY A 25 4.70 -9.16 5.58
CA GLY A 25 5.32 -9.22 6.91
C GLY A 25 4.53 -8.43 7.95
N GLY A 26 5.13 -8.20 9.12
CA GLY A 26 4.46 -7.50 10.21
C GLY A 26 5.31 -6.47 10.96
N PHE A 27 4.62 -5.57 11.67
CA PHE A 27 5.17 -4.47 12.47
C PHE A 27 4.32 -4.25 13.72
N VAL A 28 4.85 -3.55 14.73
CA VAL A 28 4.22 -3.39 16.05
C VAL A 28 3.75 -1.97 16.28
N VAL A 29 2.48 -1.77 16.61
CA VAL A 29 1.89 -0.45 16.95
C VAL A 29 1.77 -0.32 18.48
N ASP A 30 2.36 0.73 19.06
CA ASP A 30 2.41 0.91 20.52
C ASP A 30 1.69 2.18 21.03
N ASP A 31 1.47 3.17 20.17
CA ASP A 31 0.95 4.50 20.53
C ASP A 31 -0.54 4.70 20.18
N GLY A 32 -1.18 3.67 19.63
CA GLY A 32 -2.58 3.69 19.22
C GLY A 32 -2.87 4.61 18.03
N ARG A 33 -1.86 4.92 17.21
CA ARG A 33 -1.97 5.79 16.05
C ARG A 33 -1.27 5.22 14.83
N LEU A 34 -1.84 5.48 13.67
CA LEU A 34 -1.24 5.19 12.36
C LEU A 34 -1.31 6.43 11.49
N ILE A 35 -0.32 6.59 10.64
CA ILE A 35 -0.23 7.62 9.63
C ILE A 35 -0.26 6.94 8.27
N ILE A 36 -1.02 7.53 7.35
CA ILE A 36 -1.11 7.13 5.96
C ILE A 36 -0.65 8.31 5.11
N SER A 37 0.40 8.13 4.32
CA SER A 37 0.89 9.17 3.43
C SER A 37 1.88 8.64 2.38
N ASP A 38 2.32 9.53 1.50
CA ASP A 38 3.49 9.34 0.65
C ASP A 38 4.79 9.53 1.46
N PRO A 39 5.76 8.61 1.38
CA PRO A 39 7.05 8.77 2.05
C PRO A 39 7.88 9.99 1.59
N CYS A 40 7.54 10.65 0.47
CA CYS A 40 8.25 11.86 0.02
C CYS A 40 7.88 13.14 0.78
N TYR A 41 6.77 13.13 1.52
CA TYR A 41 6.28 14.31 2.23
C TYR A 41 6.93 14.50 3.60
N ASP A 42 7.22 15.76 3.92
CA ASP A 42 7.74 16.19 5.22
C ASP A 42 6.59 16.60 6.14
N HIS A 43 6.11 15.68 6.99
CA HIS A 43 5.19 15.97 8.12
C HIS A 43 4.18 17.10 7.83
N ASP A 44 3.39 16.96 6.76
CA ASP A 44 2.55 18.02 6.22
C ASP A 44 1.04 17.73 6.36
N ASP A 45 0.22 18.64 5.83
CA ASP A 45 -1.24 18.54 5.82
C ASP A 45 -1.76 17.38 4.94
N ALA A 46 -0.92 16.72 4.14
CA ALA A 46 -1.30 15.57 3.31
C ALA A 46 -1.29 14.24 4.08
N TRP A 47 -0.87 14.24 5.34
CA TRP A 47 -0.85 13.07 6.19
C TRP A 47 -2.21 12.79 6.80
N VAL A 48 -2.75 11.59 6.55
CA VAL A 48 -3.95 11.13 7.24
C VAL A 48 -3.56 10.41 8.52
N THR A 49 -3.91 10.99 9.67
CA THR A 49 -3.64 10.39 10.99
C THR A 49 -4.88 9.68 11.53
N LEU A 50 -4.78 8.38 11.77
CA LEU A 50 -5.78 7.58 12.47
C LEU A 50 -5.50 7.54 13.96
N THR A 51 -6.55 7.75 14.76
CA THR A 51 -6.56 7.52 16.20
C THR A 51 -7.37 6.28 16.56
N ASP A 52 -7.27 5.87 17.82
CA ASP A 52 -7.96 4.70 18.37
C ASP A 52 -7.56 3.40 17.67
N VAL A 53 -6.32 3.34 17.20
CA VAL A 53 -5.74 2.12 16.61
C VAL A 53 -5.47 1.10 17.71
N THR A 54 -5.71 -0.16 17.39
CA THR A 54 -5.40 -1.28 18.28
C THR A 54 -3.89 -1.47 18.37
N ASN A 55 -3.34 -1.45 19.58
CA ASN A 55 -1.93 -1.75 19.81
C ASN A 55 -1.62 -3.23 19.61
N GLY A 56 -0.35 -3.53 19.33
CA GLY A 56 0.19 -4.88 19.19
C GLY A 56 0.72 -5.15 17.78
N GLU A 57 0.79 -6.43 17.44
CA GLU A 57 1.28 -6.91 16.15
C GLU A 57 0.29 -6.63 15.02
N TRP A 58 0.79 -6.17 13.88
CA TRP A 58 0.04 -5.95 12.65
C TRP A 58 0.72 -6.66 11.48
N THR A 59 -0.07 -7.16 10.54
CA THR A 59 0.42 -7.81 9.31
C THR A 59 -0.01 -7.00 8.09
N ALA A 60 0.91 -6.79 7.16
CA ALA A 60 0.69 -6.07 5.92
C ALA A 60 0.49 -7.00 4.72
N TYR A 61 -0.34 -6.56 3.80
CA TYR A 61 -0.77 -7.29 2.62
C TYR A 61 -0.84 -6.36 1.42
N THR A 62 -0.57 -6.92 0.23
CA THR A 62 -0.86 -6.25 -1.04
C THR A 62 -1.80 -7.08 -1.89
N GLU A 63 -2.62 -6.41 -2.68
CA GLU A 63 -3.42 -7.03 -3.74
C GLU A 63 -2.88 -6.64 -5.10
N ARG A 64 -3.05 -7.52 -6.08
CA ARG A 64 -2.66 -7.25 -7.47
C ARG A 64 -3.80 -7.47 -8.43
N VAL A 65 -3.83 -6.63 -9.46
CA VAL A 65 -4.78 -6.73 -10.58
C VAL A 65 -4.08 -6.62 -11.92
N ILE A 66 -4.76 -7.09 -12.97
CA ILE A 66 -4.40 -6.78 -14.36
C ILE A 66 -5.01 -5.44 -14.75
N SER A 67 -4.16 -4.41 -14.84
CA SER A 67 -4.50 -3.08 -15.35
C SER A 67 -3.24 -2.49 -16.00
N HIS A 68 -3.15 -2.56 -17.33
CA HIS A 68 -1.92 -2.19 -18.07
C HIS A 68 -0.67 -2.96 -17.63
N GLY A 69 -0.86 -4.24 -17.30
CA GLY A 69 0.14 -5.12 -16.68
C GLY A 69 -0.28 -5.54 -15.28
N ALA A 70 0.58 -6.25 -14.58
CA ALA A 70 0.38 -6.57 -13.17
C ALA A 70 0.69 -5.33 -12.32
N ARG A 71 -0.30 -4.82 -11.57
CA ARG A 71 -0.17 -3.63 -10.73
C ARG A 71 -0.62 -3.91 -9.29
N ILE A 72 -0.04 -3.19 -8.34
CA ILE A 72 -0.54 -3.16 -6.96
C ILE A 72 -1.89 -2.43 -6.98
N ALA A 73 -2.92 -3.07 -6.44
CA ALA A 73 -4.27 -2.53 -6.36
C ALA A 73 -4.57 -1.95 -4.98
N ALA A 74 -3.90 -2.44 -3.93
CA ALA A 74 -4.09 -1.95 -2.58
C ALA A 74 -2.92 -2.32 -1.66
N LEU A 75 -2.74 -1.48 -0.64
CA LEU A 75 -1.98 -1.78 0.58
C LEU A 75 -2.96 -1.93 1.73
N GLU A 76 -2.90 -3.04 2.45
CA GLU A 76 -3.75 -3.30 3.61
C GLU A 76 -2.91 -3.74 4.80
N VAL A 77 -3.19 -3.21 5.98
CA VAL A 77 -2.62 -3.68 7.26
C VAL A 77 -3.75 -4.10 8.20
N ARG A 78 -3.54 -5.19 8.95
CA ARG A 78 -4.53 -5.72 9.90
C ARG A 78 -3.86 -6.07 11.22
N ALA A 79 -4.54 -5.76 12.33
CA ALA A 79 -4.09 -6.18 13.65
C ALA A 79 -4.12 -7.71 13.76
N ALA A 80 -3.27 -8.29 14.60
CA ALA A 80 -3.18 -9.72 14.80
C ALA A 80 -4.52 -10.33 15.26
N GLY A 81 -4.87 -11.49 14.70
CA GLY A 81 -6.11 -12.20 15.00
C GLY A 81 -7.36 -11.60 14.36
N VAL A 82 -7.22 -10.60 13.50
CA VAL A 82 -8.32 -10.05 12.70
C VAL A 82 -8.52 -10.91 11.46
N ASP A 83 -9.69 -11.54 11.37
CA ASP A 83 -10.13 -12.20 10.15
C ASP A 83 -10.60 -11.15 9.13
N ARG A 84 -10.10 -11.26 7.90
CA ARG A 84 -10.45 -10.41 6.75
C ARG A 84 -11.97 -10.34 6.55
N ASP A 85 -12.67 -11.46 6.76
CA ASP A 85 -14.10 -11.57 6.47
C ASP A 85 -14.98 -11.10 7.63
N ALA A 86 -14.41 -10.95 8.83
CA ALA A 86 -15.14 -10.56 10.04
C ALA A 86 -15.20 -9.03 10.25
N CYS A 87 -14.62 -8.26 9.34
CA CYS A 87 -14.53 -6.81 9.46
C CYS A 87 -15.52 -6.08 8.55
N GLU A 88 -16.30 -5.18 9.15
CA GLU A 88 -17.00 -4.15 8.40
C GLU A 88 -16.02 -3.02 8.08
N TRP A 89 -15.94 -2.70 6.78
CA TRP A 89 -15.07 -1.66 6.26
C TRP A 89 -15.89 -0.46 5.84
N SER A 90 -15.39 0.74 6.17
CA SER A 90 -15.96 2.00 5.70
C SER A 90 -14.85 2.87 5.13
N VAL A 91 -15.20 3.71 4.15
CA VAL A 91 -14.34 4.82 3.75
C VAL A 91 -14.14 5.72 4.97
N HIS A 92 -12.89 6.14 5.20
CA HIS A 92 -12.50 7.04 6.29
C HIS A 92 -12.08 8.40 5.74
N HIS A 93 -11.32 8.38 4.65
CA HIS A 93 -10.81 9.56 3.96
C HIS A 93 -10.79 9.22 2.46
N GLU A 94 -11.14 10.16 1.59
CA GLU A 94 -11.14 9.90 0.14
C GLU A 94 -9.81 10.26 -0.52
N ASP A 95 -8.94 10.96 0.21
CA ASP A 95 -7.76 11.61 -0.35
C ASP A 95 -6.46 11.26 0.40
N ALA A 96 -5.88 10.11 0.10
CA ALA A 96 -4.46 9.87 0.37
C ALA A 96 -3.65 10.40 -0.81
N GLY A 97 -3.05 11.58 -0.65
CA GLY A 97 -2.17 12.17 -1.66
C GLY A 97 -0.90 11.35 -1.86
N VAL A 98 -0.53 11.14 -3.12
CA VAL A 98 0.67 10.42 -3.58
C VAL A 98 1.31 11.19 -4.72
N ASP A 99 2.61 11.43 -4.64
CA ASP A 99 3.43 12.21 -5.58
C ASP A 99 4.76 11.53 -5.97
N SER A 100 5.16 10.47 -5.26
CA SER A 100 6.33 9.64 -5.59
C SER A 100 5.97 8.28 -6.20
N GLY A 101 4.68 8.05 -6.47
CA GLY A 101 4.15 6.75 -6.85
C GLY A 101 4.16 5.70 -5.73
N GLN A 102 4.25 6.14 -4.47
CA GLN A 102 4.34 5.30 -3.27
C GLN A 102 3.36 5.77 -2.19
N CYS A 103 2.80 4.82 -1.44
CA CYS A 103 1.98 5.13 -0.28
C CYS A 103 2.26 4.11 0.82
N GLY A 104 2.34 4.59 2.05
CA GLY A 104 2.59 3.74 3.21
C GLY A 104 1.60 3.96 4.35
N ILE A 105 1.66 3.02 5.28
CA ILE A 105 0.92 3.02 6.54
C ILE A 105 1.95 2.74 7.63
N TRP A 106 2.23 3.73 8.49
CA TRP A 106 3.27 3.64 9.52
C TRP A 106 2.82 4.17 10.86
N ARG A 107 3.60 3.85 11.89
CA ARG A 107 3.36 4.27 13.28
C ARG A 107 3.58 5.77 13.41
N SER A 108 2.80 6.43 14.27
CA SER A 108 2.90 7.89 14.38
C SER A 108 4.19 8.38 15.06
N ASP A 109 4.83 7.50 15.83
CA ASP A 109 6.11 7.73 16.48
C ASP A 109 7.34 7.45 15.61
N ALA A 110 7.14 7.02 14.36
CA ALA A 110 8.22 6.66 13.46
C ALA A 110 9.07 7.88 13.07
N GLN A 111 10.39 7.76 13.17
CA GLN A 111 11.34 8.77 12.71
C GLN A 111 11.60 8.58 11.22
N LEU A 112 10.80 9.23 10.37
CA LEU A 112 10.89 9.07 8.91
C LEU A 112 12.04 9.90 8.31
N GLY A 113 12.55 10.89 9.03
CA GLY A 113 13.56 11.83 8.53
C GLY A 113 12.92 12.98 7.75
N GLN A 114 13.71 13.64 6.91
CA GLN A 114 13.17 14.54 5.88
C GLN A 114 12.89 13.69 4.63
N GLY A 115 11.83 14.01 3.88
CA GLY A 115 11.31 13.29 2.73
C GLY A 115 12.33 13.11 1.61
N GLU A 116 12.09 13.72 0.45
CA GLU A 116 12.81 13.35 -0.78
C GLU A 116 14.35 13.62 -0.74
N TRP A 117 14.89 14.43 0.20
CA TRP A 117 16.30 14.84 0.17
C TRP A 117 16.95 15.20 1.53
N THR A 118 18.00 14.46 1.95
CA THR A 118 19.13 14.97 2.76
C THR A 118 20.43 14.19 2.51
N ASP A 119 21.59 14.80 2.78
CA ASP A 119 22.91 14.17 2.75
C ASP A 119 22.96 12.94 3.70
N GLY A 120 23.41 11.78 3.20
CA GLY A 120 23.33 10.49 3.93
C GLY A 120 22.21 9.54 3.44
N HIS A 121 21.60 9.89 2.30
CA HIS A 121 20.44 9.31 1.59
C HIS A 121 20.19 7.79 1.70
N GLN A 122 21.22 6.93 1.72
CA GLN A 122 21.03 5.47 1.65
C GLN A 122 20.29 4.86 2.86
N ALA A 123 20.27 5.55 4.00
CA ALA A 123 19.59 5.08 5.22
C ALA A 123 18.23 5.76 5.48
N SER A 124 17.83 6.75 4.67
CA SER A 124 16.57 7.46 4.91
C SER A 124 15.35 6.56 4.73
N PHE A 125 14.24 6.90 5.38
CA PHE A 125 12.98 6.18 5.20
C PHE A 125 12.48 6.23 3.75
N TYR A 126 12.59 7.40 3.11
CA TYR A 126 12.24 7.56 1.70
C TYR A 126 13.07 6.65 0.80
N HIS A 127 14.41 6.60 0.97
CA HIS A 127 15.26 5.74 0.15
C HIS A 127 14.95 4.25 0.35
N ARG A 128 14.76 3.81 1.61
CA ARG A 128 14.31 2.44 1.89
C ARG A 128 12.96 2.15 1.27
N SER A 129 12.05 3.13 1.23
CA SER A 129 10.76 3.01 0.55
C SER A 129 10.94 2.82 -0.95
N CYS A 130 11.78 3.63 -1.60
CA CYS A 130 12.08 3.48 -3.04
C CYS A 130 12.65 2.08 -3.36
N GLU A 131 13.57 1.58 -2.55
CA GLU A 131 14.12 0.23 -2.72
C GLU A 131 13.06 -0.86 -2.46
N ALA A 132 12.21 -0.69 -1.44
CA ALA A 132 11.12 -1.61 -1.12
C ALA A 132 10.03 -1.66 -2.20
N THR A 133 9.80 -0.53 -2.86
CA THR A 133 8.80 -0.41 -3.91
C THR A 133 9.35 -0.70 -5.30
N ARG A 134 10.67 -0.86 -5.46
CA ARG A 134 11.30 -1.26 -6.72
C ARG A 134 11.05 -2.74 -7.03
N TYR A 135 10.75 -3.06 -8.28
CA TYR A 135 10.76 -4.44 -8.76
C TYR A 135 11.17 -4.59 -10.23
N PRO A 136 12.00 -5.60 -10.58
CA PRO A 136 12.79 -6.46 -9.71
C PRO A 136 14.07 -5.74 -9.21
N PRO A 137 14.72 -6.25 -8.15
CA PRO A 137 16.00 -5.72 -7.69
C PRO A 137 17.09 -6.03 -8.73
N GLY A 138 17.54 -5.01 -9.47
CA GLY A 138 18.57 -5.14 -10.52
C GLY A 138 18.71 -3.87 -11.36
N PRO A 139 19.82 -3.68 -12.10
CA PRO A 139 20.38 -2.38 -12.48
C PRO A 139 19.63 -1.63 -13.59
N ASP A 140 18.42 -2.06 -13.95
CA ASP A 140 17.66 -1.45 -15.05
C ASP A 140 16.87 -0.22 -14.54
N PRO A 141 16.85 0.89 -15.30
CA PRO A 141 16.19 2.14 -14.92
C PRO A 141 14.65 2.03 -14.98
N PHE A 142 14.03 2.98 -14.27
CA PHE A 142 12.61 3.27 -14.08
C PHE A 142 11.78 3.36 -15.38
N ASP A 143 11.65 2.29 -16.15
CA ASP A 143 10.69 2.23 -17.25
C ASP A 143 9.73 1.06 -17.05
N GLU A 144 8.47 1.41 -16.79
CA GLU A 144 7.28 0.55 -16.85
C GLU A 144 6.99 -0.40 -15.66
N GLY A 145 6.67 0.21 -14.51
CA GLY A 145 5.39 -0.08 -13.83
C GLY A 145 5.28 -1.35 -12.98
N GLN A 146 6.35 -1.86 -12.39
CA GLN A 146 6.25 -3.05 -11.56
C GLN A 146 7.01 -2.84 -10.27
N SER A 147 6.23 -2.80 -9.21
CA SER A 147 6.63 -2.38 -7.89
C SER A 147 6.14 -3.37 -6.85
N ARG A 148 6.84 -3.43 -5.72
CA ARG A 148 6.42 -4.21 -4.55
C ARG A 148 5.98 -3.30 -3.43
N GLY A 149 5.44 -3.92 -2.40
CA GLY A 149 5.49 -3.35 -1.07
C GLY A 149 6.44 -4.14 -0.20
N SER A 150 6.82 -3.56 0.92
CA SER A 150 7.56 -4.23 1.98
C SER A 150 7.08 -3.74 3.34
N VAL A 151 7.48 -4.47 4.37
CA VAL A 151 7.37 -4.03 5.76
C VAL A 151 8.74 -3.60 6.27
N MET A 152 8.73 -2.57 7.09
CA MET A 152 9.84 -2.01 7.86
C MET A 152 9.40 -1.87 9.33
N PRO A 153 10.32 -1.65 10.28
CA PRO A 153 9.93 -1.43 11.68
C PRO A 153 8.93 -0.29 11.88
N GLU A 154 8.98 0.73 11.01
CA GLU A 154 8.08 1.88 11.02
C GLU A 154 6.67 1.54 10.55
N GLY A 155 6.50 0.52 9.70
CA GLY A 155 5.23 0.24 9.03
C GLY A 155 5.37 -0.49 7.71
N ALA A 156 4.38 -0.32 6.84
CA ALA A 156 4.36 -0.90 5.51
C ALA A 156 4.33 0.18 4.43
N VAL A 157 4.93 -0.11 3.28
CA VAL A 157 4.90 0.77 2.11
C VAL A 157 4.66 -0.07 0.86
N SER A 158 3.96 0.49 -0.12
CA SER A 158 3.87 -0.08 -1.46
C SER A 158 3.77 1.00 -2.50
N SER A 159 4.05 0.66 -3.75
CA SER A 159 3.70 1.53 -4.86
C SER A 159 2.19 1.62 -5.08
N SER A 160 1.75 2.79 -5.50
CA SER A 160 0.35 3.19 -5.66
C SER A 160 -0.30 2.76 -6.98
N GLY A 161 0.11 1.63 -7.56
CA GLY A 161 -0.54 1.08 -8.77
C GLY A 161 -0.31 1.91 -10.04
N HIS A 162 -1.11 2.96 -10.24
CA HIS A 162 -1.01 3.88 -11.38
C HIS A 162 -0.01 5.03 -11.18
N GLY A 163 0.49 5.22 -9.96
CA GLY A 163 1.44 6.29 -9.63
C GLY A 163 0.77 7.40 -8.83
N ASP A 164 1.07 8.64 -9.17
CA ASP A 164 0.62 9.80 -8.41
C ASP A 164 -0.90 9.98 -8.47
N GLY A 165 -1.49 10.49 -7.40
CA GLY A 165 -2.93 10.64 -7.31
C GLY A 165 -3.46 10.73 -5.88
N SER A 166 -4.77 10.58 -5.78
CA SER A 166 -5.54 10.68 -4.55
C SER A 166 -6.33 9.39 -4.39
N TYR A 167 -6.13 8.70 -3.26
CA TYR A 167 -6.65 7.34 -3.07
C TYR A 167 -7.50 7.21 -1.81
N PRO A 168 -8.63 6.47 -1.87
CA PRO A 168 -9.47 6.27 -0.70
C PRO A 168 -8.76 5.41 0.36
N ILE A 169 -8.91 5.85 1.61
CA ILE A 169 -8.49 5.15 2.82
C ILE A 169 -9.73 4.55 3.45
N LEU A 170 -9.67 3.25 3.71
CA LEU A 170 -10.71 2.48 4.37
C LEU A 170 -10.22 1.99 5.72
N VAL A 171 -11.10 2.00 6.70
CA VAL A 171 -10.83 1.45 8.03
C VAL A 171 -11.82 0.34 8.38
N ALA A 172 -11.32 -0.69 9.02
CA ALA A 172 -12.12 -1.66 9.75
C ALA A 172 -12.09 -1.31 11.23
N ARG A 173 -13.26 -1.30 11.87
CA ARG A 173 -13.38 -1.08 13.31
C ARG A 173 -14.00 -2.26 14.03
N ARG A 174 -13.47 -2.58 15.21
CA ARG A 174 -14.04 -3.56 16.13
C ARG A 174 -14.08 -2.96 17.53
N SER A 175 -15.26 -2.94 18.14
CA SER A 175 -15.47 -2.36 19.47
C SER A 175 -14.92 -0.92 19.60
N GLY A 176 -15.11 -0.11 18.55
CA GLY A 176 -14.66 1.28 18.49
C GLY A 176 -13.19 1.49 18.11
N ARG A 177 -12.36 0.43 18.11
CA ARG A 177 -10.94 0.50 17.75
C ARG A 177 -10.70 0.21 16.28
N VAL A 178 -9.73 0.89 15.66
CA VAL A 178 -9.26 0.54 14.31
C VAL A 178 -8.46 -0.76 14.41
N VAL A 179 -8.84 -1.73 13.58
CA VAL A 179 -8.25 -3.07 13.51
C VAL A 179 -7.76 -3.44 12.11
N GLY A 180 -8.09 -2.62 11.11
CA GLY A 180 -7.60 -2.74 9.75
C GLY A 180 -7.59 -1.39 9.06
N VAL A 181 -6.60 -1.18 8.20
CA VAL A 181 -6.45 0.02 7.37
C VAL A 181 -6.10 -0.42 5.97
N ARG A 182 -6.72 0.19 4.97
CA ARG A 182 -6.46 -0.11 3.56
C ARG A 182 -6.45 1.16 2.72
N VAL A 183 -5.46 1.27 1.85
CA VAL A 183 -5.44 2.26 0.77
C VAL A 183 -5.72 1.53 -0.54
N GLU A 184 -6.73 1.97 -1.29
CA GLU A 184 -7.12 1.36 -2.56
C GLU A 184 -6.65 2.22 -3.75
N PHE A 185 -5.70 1.69 -4.51
CA PHE A 185 -5.13 2.36 -5.68
C PHE A 185 -5.91 2.08 -6.96
N ILE A 186 -6.47 0.87 -7.05
CA ILE A 186 -7.22 0.40 -8.21
C ILE A 186 -8.46 -0.32 -7.70
N ASP A 187 -9.58 -0.11 -8.39
CA ASP A 187 -10.86 -0.77 -8.13
C ASP A 187 -10.67 -2.29 -7.92
N PRO A 188 -11.05 -2.84 -6.75
CA PRO A 188 -10.83 -4.25 -6.44
C PRO A 188 -11.67 -5.19 -7.31
N THR A 189 -12.68 -4.71 -8.03
CA THR A 189 -13.50 -5.52 -8.95
C THR A 189 -12.78 -5.84 -10.26
N LYS A 190 -11.61 -5.22 -10.53
CA LYS A 190 -10.73 -5.61 -11.64
C LYS A 190 -10.22 -7.04 -11.46
N THR A 191 -9.73 -7.64 -12.54
CA THR A 191 -9.21 -9.02 -12.54
C THR A 191 -8.01 -9.16 -11.60
N ALA A 192 -8.26 -9.67 -10.40
CA ALA A 192 -7.23 -9.92 -9.41
C ALA A 192 -6.37 -11.13 -9.77
N ILE A 193 -5.09 -11.07 -9.41
CA ILE A 193 -4.10 -12.11 -9.72
C ILE A 193 -3.23 -12.40 -8.49
N THR A 194 -2.69 -13.62 -8.44
CA THR A 194 -1.72 -13.98 -7.40
C THR A 194 -0.35 -13.32 -7.66
N GLU A 195 0.47 -13.21 -6.63
CA GLU A 195 1.88 -12.77 -6.77
C GLU A 195 2.66 -13.68 -7.73
N GLN A 196 2.36 -14.98 -7.78
CA GLN A 196 2.99 -15.90 -8.74
C GLN A 196 2.62 -15.55 -10.18
N ALA A 197 1.33 -15.36 -10.48
CA ALA A 197 0.88 -14.98 -11.82
C ALA A 197 1.48 -13.64 -12.26
N ALA A 198 1.58 -12.67 -11.35
CA ALA A 198 2.24 -11.39 -11.62
C ALA A 198 3.71 -11.57 -12.04
N ARG A 199 4.46 -12.46 -11.37
CA ARG A 199 5.87 -12.77 -11.70
C ARG A 199 6.01 -13.44 -13.07
N GLU A 200 5.09 -14.31 -13.44
CA GLU A 200 5.09 -14.99 -14.74
C GLU A 200 4.81 -14.00 -15.89
N ILE A 201 3.85 -13.09 -15.69
CA ILE A 201 3.55 -12.00 -16.63
C ILE A 201 4.79 -11.12 -16.83
N TYR A 202 5.47 -10.76 -15.73
CA TYR A 202 6.69 -9.97 -15.78
C TYR A 202 7.81 -10.67 -16.57
N ALA A 203 8.10 -11.93 -16.23
CA ALA A 203 9.16 -12.70 -16.87
C ALA A 203 8.94 -12.80 -18.39
N THR A 204 7.68 -12.97 -18.80
CA THR A 204 7.28 -12.97 -20.21
C THR A 204 7.52 -11.61 -20.87
N ALA A 205 7.13 -10.51 -20.20
CA ALA A 205 7.34 -9.16 -20.71
C ALA A 205 8.83 -8.82 -20.89
N MET A 206 9.67 -9.19 -19.94
CA MET A 206 11.12 -8.95 -20.01
C MET A 206 11.81 -9.77 -21.08
N THR A 207 11.34 -11.00 -21.31
CA THR A 207 11.85 -11.83 -22.42
C THR A 207 11.59 -11.13 -23.76
N ARG A 208 10.36 -10.65 -23.98
CA ARG A 208 9.98 -9.90 -25.19
C ARG A 208 10.72 -8.57 -25.33
N TYR A 209 10.97 -7.87 -24.22
CA TYR A 209 11.75 -6.64 -24.24
C TYR A 209 13.20 -6.90 -24.69
N ARG A 210 13.85 -7.90 -24.08
CA ARG A 210 15.23 -8.28 -24.42
C ARG A 210 15.38 -8.77 -25.86
N GLU A 211 14.38 -9.46 -26.39
CA GLU A 211 14.35 -9.86 -27.80
C GLU A 211 14.27 -8.64 -28.73
N ARG A 212 13.41 -7.66 -28.42
CA ARG A 212 13.28 -6.41 -29.19
C ARG A 212 14.55 -5.57 -29.17
N MET A 213 15.28 -5.54 -28.06
CA MET A 213 16.54 -4.79 -27.94
C MET A 213 17.72 -5.47 -28.68
N ARG A 214 17.56 -6.72 -29.12
CA ARG A 214 18.57 -7.50 -29.84
C ARG A 214 18.37 -7.53 -31.36
N GLY A 215 17.19 -7.15 -31.84
CA GLY A 215 16.85 -7.07 -33.26
C GLY A 215 16.96 -5.64 -33.78
#